data_AF-A0A957TZL3-F1
#
_entry.id   AF-A0A957TZL3-F1
#
_cell.length_a   1.000
_cell.length_b   1.000
_cell.length_c   1.000
_cell.angle_alpha   90.00
_cell.angle_beta   90.00
_cell.angle_gamma   90.00
#
_symmetry.space_group_name_H-M   'P 1'
#
loop_
_entity.id
_entity.type
_entity.pdbx_description
1 polymer ?
#
loop_
_entity_poly.entity_id
_entity_poly.type
_entity_poly.pdbx_seq_one_letter_code
_entity_poly.pdbx_strand_id
1 'polypeptide(L)'
;MAVTWFDRTTAQPIHLSLAAGTLTLSFAGHSNLSFDGEGRLIGAWFDGITYRRTLGNSVQKKWLGPSQGTTRPVRHREMLDDEERRLVLKRAYDSADSVTTGLACGGIDIGATEPRLLATVTAWLSRLQIWNWPRLEREAVRFRTAYQPISILPPDQYLALVLQATEGCSY
;
A
#
# COMPACT_ATOMS: atom_id res chain seq x y z
N MET A 1 -2.10 -15.31 8.81
CA MET A 1 -1.41 -15.26 10.12
C MET A 1 -1.37 -13.82 10.57
N ALA A 2 -1.63 -13.52 11.83
CA ALA A 2 -1.57 -12.15 12.34
C ALA A 2 -0.88 -12.11 13.71
N VAL A 3 -0.23 -11.00 14.01
CA VAL A 3 0.46 -10.74 15.28
C VAL A 3 0.31 -9.28 15.66
N THR A 4 0.34 -9.01 16.96
CA THR A 4 0.38 -7.64 17.49
C THR A 4 1.72 -7.45 18.18
N TRP A 5 2.45 -6.42 17.77
CA TRP A 5 3.65 -5.93 18.42
C TRP A 5 3.39 -4.58 19.06
N PHE A 6 4.30 -4.10 19.88
CA PHE A 6 4.19 -2.78 20.50
C PHE A 6 5.43 -1.96 20.20
N ASP A 7 5.24 -0.73 19.75
CA ASP A 7 6.32 0.24 19.71
C ASP A 7 6.61 0.71 21.13
N ARG A 8 7.84 0.49 21.62
CA ARG A 8 8.24 0.83 22.99
C ARG A 8 8.31 2.34 23.22
N THR A 9 8.48 3.14 22.17
CA THR A 9 8.58 4.59 22.24
C THR A 9 7.21 5.23 22.41
N THR A 10 6.23 4.74 21.65
CA THR A 10 4.87 5.30 21.65
C THR A 10 3.88 4.52 22.53
N ALA A 11 4.28 3.32 22.99
CA ALA A 11 3.41 2.34 23.64
C ALA A 11 2.16 1.98 22.82
N GLN A 12 2.18 2.22 21.51
CA GLN A 12 1.06 1.92 20.62
C GLN A 12 1.20 0.53 20.00
N PRO A 13 0.09 -0.21 19.82
CA PRO A 13 0.13 -1.49 19.13
C PRO A 13 0.29 -1.30 17.62
N ILE A 14 1.09 -2.18 17.03
CA ILE A 14 1.25 -2.38 15.60
C ILE A 14 0.69 -3.77 15.29
N HIS A 15 -0.41 -3.83 14.54
CA HIS A 15 -0.97 -5.09 14.09
C HIS A 15 -0.41 -5.44 12.72
N LEU A 16 0.16 -6.64 12.60
CA LEU A 16 0.71 -7.17 11.37
C LEU A 16 -0.14 -8.36 10.93
N SER A 17 -0.55 -8.38 9.67
CA SER A 17 -1.32 -9.47 9.09
C SER A 17 -0.73 -9.91 7.77
N LEU A 18 -0.46 -11.21 7.65
CA LEU A 18 -0.05 -11.90 6.44
C LEU A 18 -1.22 -12.77 5.97
N ALA A 19 -1.90 -12.34 4.91
CA ALA A 19 -3.04 -13.04 4.35
C ALA A 19 -3.11 -12.84 2.84
N ALA A 20 -3.48 -13.89 2.10
CA ALA A 20 -3.70 -13.83 0.64
C ALA A 20 -2.57 -13.14 -0.15
N GLY A 21 -1.31 -13.44 0.17
CA GLY A 21 -0.16 -12.85 -0.52
C GLY A 21 -0.01 -11.34 -0.29
N THR A 22 -0.52 -10.83 0.84
CA THR A 22 -0.43 -9.43 1.25
C THR A 22 0.13 -9.32 2.67
N LEU A 23 1.00 -8.33 2.90
CA LEU A 23 1.35 -7.84 4.23
C LEU A 23 0.50 -6.60 4.54
N THR A 24 -0.21 -6.61 5.66
CA THR A 24 -0.90 -5.44 6.20
C THR A 24 -0.25 -5.00 7.50
N LEU A 25 0.09 -3.71 7.61
CA LEU A 25 0.58 -3.03 8.81
C LEU A 25 -0.48 -2.04 9.27
N SER A 26 -1.04 -2.23 10.46
CA SER A 26 -2.03 -1.34 11.05
C SER A 26 -1.46 -0.71 12.32
N PHE A 27 -1.36 0.61 12.32
CA PHE A 27 -0.90 1.44 13.42
C PHE A 27 -2.14 2.04 14.08
N ALA A 28 -2.38 1.67 15.34
CA ALA A 28 -3.64 1.91 16.06
C ALA A 28 -4.21 3.32 15.83
N GLY A 29 -5.32 3.41 15.08
CA GLY A 29 -6.03 4.67 14.82
C GLY A 29 -5.34 5.68 13.88
N HIS A 30 -4.10 5.44 13.48
CA HIS A 30 -3.30 6.37 12.70
C HIS A 30 -3.22 5.99 11.23
N SER A 31 -2.89 4.73 10.94
CA SER A 31 -2.74 4.29 9.56
C SER A 31 -2.93 2.79 9.37
N ASN A 32 -3.32 2.39 8.17
CA ASN A 32 -3.39 0.99 7.76
C ASN A 32 -2.82 0.85 6.34
N LEU A 33 -1.75 0.08 6.19
CA LEU A 33 -0.97 -0.03 4.97
C LEU A 33 -1.01 -1.48 4.49
N SER A 34 -1.28 -1.70 3.21
CA SER A 34 -1.28 -3.03 2.60
C SER A 34 -0.30 -3.08 1.44
N PHE A 35 0.53 -4.12 1.41
CA PHE A 35 1.57 -4.36 0.42
C PHE A 35 1.40 -5.74 -0.20
N ASP A 36 1.59 -5.85 -1.51
CA ASP A 36 1.59 -7.15 -2.19
C ASP A 36 2.87 -7.96 -1.93
N GLY A 37 2.93 -9.19 -2.48
CA GLY A 37 4.07 -10.11 -2.35
C GLY A 37 5.43 -9.55 -2.78
N GLU A 38 5.46 -8.55 -3.67
CA GLU A 38 6.69 -7.89 -4.09
C GLU A 38 7.11 -6.75 -3.16
N GLY A 39 6.23 -6.30 -2.26
CA GLY A 39 6.44 -5.16 -1.37
C GLY A 39 5.88 -3.86 -1.93
N ARG A 40 5.03 -3.92 -2.96
CA ARG A 40 4.40 -2.74 -3.56
C ARG A 40 3.17 -2.34 -2.78
N LEU A 41 3.05 -1.06 -2.43
CA LEU A 41 1.90 -0.54 -1.69
C LEU A 41 0.61 -0.68 -2.53
N ILE A 42 -0.33 -1.55 -2.17
CA ILE A 42 -1.63 -1.67 -2.88
C ILE A 42 -2.71 -0.73 -2.32
N GLY A 43 -2.58 -0.33 -1.05
CA GLY A 43 -3.51 0.60 -0.44
C GLY A 43 -2.97 1.13 0.88
N ALA A 44 -3.39 2.34 1.20
CA ALA A 44 -3.12 2.97 2.49
C ALA A 44 -4.41 3.60 3.02
N TRP A 45 -4.53 3.67 4.32
CA TRP A 45 -5.49 4.51 5.00
C TRP A 45 -4.70 5.40 5.96
N PHE A 46 -4.93 6.70 5.89
CA PHE A 46 -4.36 7.69 6.78
C PHE A 46 -5.48 8.62 7.25
N ASP A 47 -5.70 8.73 8.56
CA ASP A 47 -6.51 9.80 9.16
C ASP A 47 -7.90 9.98 8.50
N GLY A 48 -8.60 8.88 8.19
CA GLY A 48 -9.93 8.89 7.55
C GLY A 48 -9.94 8.88 6.02
N ILE A 49 -8.77 9.00 5.39
CA ILE A 49 -8.61 9.04 3.93
C ILE A 49 -8.03 7.70 3.45
N THR A 50 -8.67 7.11 2.44
CA THR A 50 -8.20 5.87 1.80
C THR A 50 -7.49 6.19 0.49
N TYR A 51 -6.31 5.63 0.30
CA TYR A 51 -5.50 5.71 -0.89
C TYR A 51 -5.40 4.33 -1.53
N ARG A 52 -5.54 4.26 -2.85
CA ARG A 52 -5.36 3.04 -3.64
C ARG A 52 -4.37 3.32 -4.76
N ARG A 53 -3.29 2.55 -4.78
CA ARG A 53 -2.25 2.66 -5.81
C ARG A 53 -2.48 1.60 -6.87
N THR A 54 -2.28 1.99 -8.11
CA THR A 54 -2.34 1.11 -9.27
C THR A 54 -0.96 0.57 -9.65
N LEU A 55 -0.89 -0.42 -10.55
CA LEU A 55 0.39 -0.92 -11.07
C LEU A 55 1.11 0.11 -11.97
N GLY A 56 0.36 1.01 -12.61
CA GLY A 56 0.89 2.18 -13.31
C GLY A 56 1.41 3.28 -12.38
N ASN A 57 1.50 3.00 -11.07
CA ASN A 57 1.85 3.91 -10.01
C ASN A 57 0.92 5.13 -9.87
N SER A 58 -0.30 5.12 -10.41
CA SER A 58 -1.28 6.17 -10.14
C SER A 58 -1.90 5.95 -8.77
N VAL A 59 -2.33 7.02 -8.07
CA VAL A 59 -2.95 6.89 -6.74
C VAL A 59 -4.30 7.60 -6.71
N GLN A 60 -5.35 6.85 -6.36
CA GLN A 60 -6.68 7.36 -6.12
C GLN A 60 -6.89 7.59 -4.62
N LYS A 61 -7.26 8.81 -4.25
CA LYS A 61 -7.67 9.20 -2.91
C LYS A 61 -9.19 9.13 -2.79
N LYS A 62 -9.69 8.62 -1.65
CA LYS A 62 -11.12 8.45 -1.34
C LYS A 62 -11.39 8.88 0.10
N TRP A 63 -12.41 9.71 0.30
CA TRP A 63 -12.82 10.14 1.64
C TRP A 63 -14.33 10.36 1.71
N LEU A 64 -14.86 10.46 2.92
CA LEU A 64 -16.22 10.93 3.18
C LEU A 64 -16.15 12.42 3.52
N GLY A 65 -16.99 13.22 2.87
CA GLY A 65 -17.01 14.66 3.04
C GLY A 65 -18.43 15.22 3.06
N PRO A 66 -18.62 16.47 3.50
CA PRO A 66 -19.90 17.15 3.42
C PRO A 66 -20.30 17.38 1.97
N SER A 67 -21.59 17.35 1.69
CA SER A 67 -22.15 17.73 0.39
C SER A 67 -23.16 18.84 0.57
N GLN A 68 -23.18 19.78 -0.36
CA GLN A 68 -24.25 20.77 -0.40
C GLN A 68 -25.58 20.06 -0.64
N GLY A 69 -26.60 20.42 0.14
CA GLY A 69 -27.96 19.90 0.00
C GLY A 69 -28.28 18.59 0.72
N THR A 70 -27.37 18.00 1.50
CA THR A 70 -27.65 16.78 2.29
C THR A 70 -26.95 16.82 3.65
N THR A 71 -27.61 16.31 4.69
CA THR A 71 -27.02 16.11 6.03
C THR A 71 -26.16 14.84 6.11
N ARG A 72 -26.25 13.95 5.12
CA ARG A 72 -25.42 12.74 5.04
C ARG A 72 -24.10 13.03 4.32
N PRO A 73 -22.96 12.56 4.84
CA PRO A 73 -21.68 12.67 4.16
C PRO A 73 -21.69 11.86 2.85
N VAL A 74 -21.09 12.42 1.81
CA VAL A 74 -20.94 11.77 0.51
C VAL A 74 -19.52 11.30 0.28
N ARG A 75 -19.36 10.33 -0.62
CA ARG A 75 -18.06 9.74 -0.93
C ARG A 75 -17.39 10.51 -2.07
N HIS A 76 -16.25 11.12 -1.79
CA HIS A 76 -15.41 11.80 -2.77
C HIS A 76 -14.28 10.88 -3.25
N ARG A 77 -13.81 11.13 -4.49
CA ARG A 77 -12.68 10.45 -5.09
C ARG A 77 -11.92 11.42 -5.99
N GLU A 78 -10.61 11.43 -5.89
CA GLU A 78 -9.74 12.16 -6.83
C GLU A 78 -8.48 11.35 -7.15
N MET A 79 -7.89 11.63 -8.30
CA MET A 79 -6.54 11.15 -8.62
C MET A 79 -5.55 12.17 -8.08
N LEU A 80 -4.54 11.69 -7.35
CA LEU A 80 -3.47 12.55 -6.87
C LEU A 80 -2.58 13.02 -8.01
N ASP A 81 -2.03 14.22 -7.87
CA ASP A 81 -0.94 14.68 -8.72
C ASP A 81 0.41 14.02 -8.32
N ASP A 82 1.49 14.37 -9.03
CA ASP A 82 2.81 13.78 -8.82
C ASP A 82 3.41 14.10 -7.44
N GLU A 83 3.20 15.32 -6.94
CA GLU A 83 3.75 15.75 -5.66
C GLU A 83 3.01 15.06 -4.51
N GLU A 84 1.68 15.12 -4.52
CA GLU A 84 0.83 14.46 -3.53
C GLU A 84 1.06 12.95 -3.51
N ARG A 85 1.13 12.33 -4.68
CA ARG A 85 1.43 10.91 -4.84
C ARG A 85 2.78 10.56 -4.22
N ARG A 86 3.83 11.33 -4.53
CA ARG A 86 5.17 11.10 -3.98
C ARG A 86 5.17 11.20 -2.46
N LEU A 87 4.48 12.17 -1.88
CA LEU A 87 4.38 12.35 -0.42
C LEU A 87 3.64 11.18 0.25
N VAL A 88 2.51 10.73 -0.30
CA VAL A 88 1.74 9.61 0.25
C VAL A 88 2.54 8.31 0.19
N LEU A 89 3.19 8.03 -0.95
CA LEU A 89 4.01 6.84 -1.11
C LEU A 89 5.22 6.88 -0.16
N LYS A 90 5.88 8.04 -0.05
CA LYS A 90 6.99 8.21 0.91
C LYS A 90 6.51 7.95 2.34
N ARG A 91 5.41 8.56 2.78
CA ARG A 91 4.83 8.35 4.12
C ARG A 91 4.58 6.86 4.39
N ALA A 92 4.02 6.12 3.43
CA ALA A 92 3.73 4.71 3.59
C ALA A 92 5.00 3.85 3.74
N TYR A 93 6.01 4.09 2.90
CA TYR A 93 7.27 3.34 2.98
C TYR A 93 8.12 3.73 4.19
N ASP A 94 8.16 5.01 4.57
CA ASP A 94 8.80 5.48 5.82
C ASP A 94 8.15 4.81 7.05
N SER A 95 6.82 4.65 7.04
CA SER A 95 6.09 3.98 8.12
C SER A 95 6.41 2.49 8.21
N ALA A 96 6.66 1.83 7.08
CA ALA A 96 7.13 0.44 7.08
C ALA A 96 8.60 0.32 7.50
N ASP A 97 9.43 1.29 7.11
CA ASP A 97 10.85 1.33 7.48
C ASP A 97 11.05 1.62 8.97
N SER A 98 10.16 2.41 9.60
CA SER A 98 10.18 2.60 11.05
C SER A 98 9.94 1.30 11.82
N VAL A 99 9.10 0.40 11.30
CA VAL A 99 8.91 -0.95 11.87
C VAL A 99 10.20 -1.76 11.76
N THR A 100 10.85 -1.72 10.60
CA THR A 100 12.10 -2.48 10.37
C THR A 100 13.24 -1.97 11.26
N THR A 101 13.39 -0.64 11.34
CA THR A 101 14.37 0.03 12.20
C THR A 101 14.08 -0.23 13.68
N GLY A 102 12.80 -0.14 14.07
CA GLY A 102 12.37 -0.43 15.44
C GLY A 102 12.66 -1.87 15.86
N LEU A 103 12.49 -2.85 14.98
CA LEU A 103 12.93 -4.23 15.23
C LEU A 103 14.44 -4.33 15.40
N ALA A 104 15.22 -3.76 14.48
CA ALA A 104 16.68 -3.85 14.48
C ALA A 104 17.31 -3.22 15.74
N CYS A 105 16.75 -2.10 16.20
CA CYS A 105 17.24 -1.38 17.38
C CYS A 105 16.59 -1.85 18.70
N GLY A 106 15.73 -2.87 18.69
CA GLY A 106 15.01 -3.34 19.87
C GLY A 106 13.91 -2.41 20.39
N GLY A 107 13.53 -1.40 19.60
CA GLY A 107 12.45 -0.44 19.89
C GLY A 107 11.04 -1.04 19.71
N ILE A 108 10.91 -2.26 19.19
CA ILE A 108 9.63 -2.97 19.09
C ILE A 108 9.63 -4.17 20.03
N ASP A 109 8.59 -4.23 20.87
CA ASP A 109 8.28 -5.41 21.66
C ASP A 109 7.49 -6.41 20.82
N ILE A 110 8.16 -7.52 20.48
CA ILE A 110 7.57 -8.62 19.72
C ILE A 110 6.87 -9.65 20.62
N GLY A 111 6.91 -9.49 21.94
CA GLY A 111 6.35 -10.45 22.91
C GLY A 111 6.80 -11.89 22.64
N ALA A 112 5.87 -12.84 22.81
CA ALA A 112 6.10 -14.26 22.55
C ALA A 112 5.86 -14.66 21.07
N THR A 113 6.27 -13.81 20.11
CA THR A 113 6.14 -14.13 18.68
C THR A 113 6.97 -15.36 18.33
N GLU A 114 6.34 -16.34 17.67
CA GLU A 114 6.98 -17.58 17.25
C GLU A 114 8.12 -17.31 16.24
N PRO A 115 9.28 -17.99 16.35
CA PRO A 115 10.47 -17.66 15.54
C PRO A 115 10.26 -17.76 14.02
N ARG A 116 9.51 -18.73 13.50
CA ARG A 116 9.23 -18.83 12.06
C ARG A 116 8.33 -17.69 11.59
N LEU A 117 7.33 -17.30 12.38
CA LEU A 117 6.51 -16.13 12.08
C LEU A 117 7.36 -14.85 12.07
N LEU A 118 8.23 -14.66 13.05
CA LEU A 118 9.17 -13.52 13.08
C LEU A 118 10.03 -13.49 11.81
N ALA A 119 10.68 -14.61 11.47
CA ALA A 119 11.50 -14.70 10.25
C ALA A 119 10.69 -14.40 8.99
N THR A 120 9.43 -14.88 8.92
CA THR A 120 8.53 -14.60 7.80
C THR A 120 8.23 -13.11 7.70
N VAL A 121 7.80 -12.46 8.79
CA VAL A 121 7.50 -11.03 8.80
C VAL A 121 8.73 -10.20 8.46
N THR A 122 9.90 -10.52 9.01
CA THR A 122 11.17 -9.84 8.69
C THR A 122 11.54 -9.97 7.21
N ALA A 123 11.32 -11.14 6.61
CA ALA A 123 11.54 -11.34 5.17
C ALA A 123 10.59 -10.47 4.33
N TRP A 124 9.33 -10.32 4.76
CA TRP A 124 8.39 -9.40 4.12
C TRP A 124 8.85 -7.95 4.24
N LEU A 125 9.16 -7.48 5.45
CA LEU A 125 9.64 -6.11 5.70
C LEU A 125 10.89 -5.78 4.88
N SER A 126 11.82 -6.72 4.73
CA SER A 126 13.01 -6.56 3.90
C SER A 126 12.68 -6.30 2.42
N ARG A 127 11.59 -6.89 1.89
CA ARG A 127 11.13 -6.61 0.52
C ARG A 127 10.57 -5.20 0.37
N LEU A 128 10.05 -4.60 1.44
CA LEU A 128 9.53 -3.23 1.37
C LEU A 128 10.67 -2.21 1.26
N GLN A 129 11.84 -2.49 1.85
CA GLN A 129 12.98 -1.56 1.92
C GLN A 129 13.62 -1.24 0.56
N ILE A 130 13.43 -2.08 -0.47
CA ILE A 130 13.97 -1.79 -1.81
C ILE A 130 13.10 -0.81 -2.60
N TRP A 131 11.88 -0.51 -2.14
CA TRP A 131 10.94 0.35 -2.84
C TRP A 131 11.09 1.80 -2.44
N ASN A 132 11.19 2.65 -3.47
CA ASN A 132 11.27 4.09 -3.35
C ASN A 132 10.67 4.71 -4.61
N TRP A 133 10.54 6.04 -4.59
CA TRP A 133 9.96 6.79 -5.70
C TRP A 133 10.58 6.45 -7.08
N PRO A 134 11.91 6.54 -7.29
CA PRO A 134 12.52 6.17 -8.57
C PRO A 134 12.22 4.74 -9.02
N ARG A 135 12.16 3.78 -8.09
CA ARG A 135 11.87 2.38 -8.42
C ARG A 135 10.41 2.20 -8.84
N LEU A 136 9.48 2.83 -8.13
CA LEU A 136 8.05 2.79 -8.45
C LEU A 136 7.77 3.43 -9.82
N GLU A 137 8.45 4.53 -10.16
CA GLU A 137 8.32 5.14 -11.48
C GLU A 137 8.92 4.27 -12.60
N ARG A 138 10.06 3.62 -12.37
CA ARG A 138 10.59 2.63 -13.34
C ARG A 138 9.65 1.44 -13.54
N GLU A 139 9.00 1.00 -12.47
CA GLU A 139 7.99 -0.05 -12.52
C GLU A 139 6.78 0.41 -13.33
N ALA A 140 6.29 1.62 -13.09
CA ALA A 140 5.18 2.22 -13.81
C ALA A 140 5.46 2.29 -15.33
N VAL A 141 6.69 2.64 -15.72
CA VAL A 141 7.12 2.61 -17.12
C VAL A 141 7.06 1.19 -17.68
N ARG A 142 7.63 0.20 -16.97
CA ARG A 142 7.56 -1.21 -17.39
C ARG A 142 6.14 -1.71 -17.57
N PHE A 143 5.24 -1.35 -16.63
CA PHE A 143 3.83 -1.69 -16.71
C PHE A 143 3.19 -1.11 -17.98
N ARG A 144 3.43 0.18 -18.26
CA ARG A 144 2.89 0.86 -19.46
C ARG A 144 3.50 0.36 -20.77
N THR A 145 4.71 -0.19 -20.76
CA THR A 145 5.29 -0.84 -21.94
C THR A 145 4.56 -2.15 -22.26
N ALA A 146 4.14 -2.89 -21.25
CA ALA A 146 3.44 -4.17 -21.42
C ALA A 146 1.92 -4.02 -21.59
N TYR A 147 1.32 -2.96 -21.05
CA TYR A 147 -0.13 -2.72 -21.08
C TYR A 147 -0.43 -1.36 -21.71
N GLN A 148 -1.02 -1.38 -22.91
CA GLN A 148 -1.60 -0.20 -23.54
C GLN A 148 -3.00 0.09 -22.95
N PRO A 149 -3.51 1.33 -23.03
CA PRO A 149 -4.88 1.65 -22.62
C PRO A 149 -5.90 0.80 -23.39
N ILE A 150 -6.64 -0.07 -22.70
CA ILE A 150 -7.74 -0.84 -23.28
C ILE A 150 -9.04 -0.09 -22.99
N SER A 151 -9.80 0.22 -24.05
CA SER A 151 -10.95 1.15 -24.02
C SER A 151 -12.16 0.67 -23.20
N ILE A 152 -12.28 -0.63 -22.93
CA ILE A 152 -13.45 -1.21 -22.24
C ILE A 152 -13.23 -1.30 -20.73
N LEU A 153 -11.99 -1.54 -20.30
CA LEU A 153 -11.59 -1.59 -18.89
C LEU A 153 -10.17 -1.04 -18.80
N PRO A 154 -9.99 0.19 -18.26
CA PRO A 154 -8.66 0.66 -17.91
C PRO A 154 -8.05 -0.38 -16.99
N PRO A 155 -6.89 -0.96 -17.35
CA PRO A 155 -6.41 -2.22 -16.77
C PRO A 155 -6.12 -2.16 -15.28
N ASP A 156 -6.20 -0.99 -14.65
CA ASP A 156 -5.83 -0.76 -13.26
C ASP A 156 -6.95 -0.17 -12.36
N GLN A 157 -8.12 0.15 -12.92
CA GLN A 157 -9.18 0.87 -12.20
C GLN A 157 -10.04 -0.03 -11.29
N TYR A 158 -9.88 -1.35 -11.37
CA TYR A 158 -10.73 -2.33 -10.67
C TYR A 158 -9.97 -3.39 -9.86
N LEU A 159 -8.66 -3.24 -9.66
CA LEU A 159 -7.78 -4.35 -9.20
C LEU A 159 -7.92 -5.60 -10.11
N ALA A 160 -8.26 -5.40 -11.38
CA ALA A 160 -8.33 -6.44 -12.39
C ALA A 160 -6.99 -6.55 -13.12
N LEU A 161 -6.71 -7.71 -13.73
CA LEU A 161 -5.61 -7.90 -14.67
C LEU A 161 -6.23 -8.16 -16.04
N VAL A 162 -6.00 -7.27 -17.00
CA VAL A 162 -6.52 -7.46 -18.38
C VAL A 162 -5.38 -7.92 -19.27
N LEU A 163 -5.27 -9.23 -19.51
CA LEU A 163 -4.25 -9.75 -20.42
C LEU A 163 -4.60 -9.40 -21.87
N GLN A 164 -3.84 -8.47 -22.46
CA GLN A 164 -3.89 -8.24 -23.90
C GLN A 164 -3.09 -9.33 -24.62
N ALA A 165 -3.76 -10.39 -25.07
CA ALA A 165 -3.11 -11.51 -25.73
C ALA A 165 -2.60 -11.16 -27.15
N THR A 166 -3.17 -10.14 -27.80
CA THR A 166 -2.78 -9.68 -29.14
C THR A 166 -2.88 -8.15 -29.27
N GLU A 167 -2.02 -7.57 -30.10
CA GLU A 167 -2.10 -6.18 -30.55
C GLU A 167 -2.63 -6.17 -32.00
N GLY A 168 -3.62 -5.32 -32.31
CA GLY A 168 -4.09 -5.12 -33.69
C GLY A 168 -4.76 -6.33 -34.35
N CYS A 169 -5.69 -7.01 -33.66
CA CYS A 169 -6.43 -8.11 -34.28
C CYS A 169 -7.37 -7.59 -35.41
N SER A 170 -7.23 -8.16 -36.60
CA SER A 170 -8.01 -7.83 -37.81
C SER A 170 -9.25 -8.71 -38.00
N TYR A 171 -9.77 -9.31 -36.93
CA TYR A 171 -10.90 -10.25 -37.02
C TYR A 171 -12.23 -9.54 -37.25
#